data_AF-A0A968VK48-F1
#
_entry.id   AF-A0A968VK48-F1
#
_cell.length_a   1.000
_cell.length_b   1.000
_cell.length_c   1.000
_cell.angle_alpha   90.00
_cell.angle_beta   90.00
_cell.angle_gamma   90.00
#
_symmetry.space_group_name_H-M   'P 1'
#
loop_
_entity.id
_entity.type
_entity.pdbx_description
1 polymer ?
#
loop_
_entity_poly.entity_id
_entity_poly.type
_entity_poly.pdbx_seq_one_letter_code
_entity_poly.pdbx_strand_id
1 'polypeptide(L)'
;MNHHVWQRWLGKITRFASRILMICGLLILLWVGVNWFRLQQAATGSIDAFLVLGGGIQREIYAAQVAKANPTIPILISQGSADPCIWMMFQLRQASMDQVWLEKCARSTFDNFFFSIPTLQRWQVRKVKLITSVSHTPRAVWMAQILLGSHGIWVEPEIIPDLTPPGNKEEDWKTAIDLARSLGWAVLSQFSSPECDEIIPLTQVNFPDWQEMGFRCERRSSEITEIKKLL
;
A
#
# COMPACT_ATOMS: atom_id res chain seq x y z
N MET A 1 -60.04 1.19 5.71
CA MET A 1 -58.87 2.11 5.63
C MET A 1 -58.52 2.29 4.14
N ASN A 2 -58.59 3.51 3.61
CA ASN A 2 -58.74 3.78 2.16
C ASN A 2 -57.47 3.52 1.32
N HIS A 3 -57.60 2.66 0.31
CA HIS A 3 -56.55 2.31 -0.68
C HIS A 3 -55.93 3.55 -1.37
N HIS A 4 -56.71 4.60 -1.61
CA HIS A 4 -56.23 5.87 -2.19
C HIS A 4 -55.30 6.69 -1.28
N VAL A 5 -55.46 6.60 0.05
CA VAL A 5 -54.57 7.28 1.01
C VAL A 5 -53.22 6.58 1.05
N TRP A 6 -53.23 5.25 1.00
CA TRP A 6 -52.03 4.41 0.89
C TRP A 6 -51.22 4.67 -0.39
N GLN A 7 -51.87 4.76 -1.55
CA GLN A 7 -51.19 5.07 -2.82
C GLN A 7 -50.55 6.47 -2.83
N ARG A 8 -51.22 7.49 -2.26
CA ARG A 8 -50.66 8.85 -2.16
C ARG A 8 -49.48 8.92 -1.18
N TRP A 9 -49.52 8.15 -0.09
CA TRP A 9 -48.43 8.08 0.89
C TRP A 9 -47.22 7.34 0.32
N LEU A 10 -47.42 6.18 -0.32
CA LEU A 10 -46.39 5.45 -1.07
C LEU A 10 -45.75 6.35 -2.15
N GLY A 11 -46.55 7.09 -2.92
CA GLY A 11 -46.05 8.02 -3.93
C GLY A 11 -45.26 9.22 -3.38
N LYS A 12 -45.44 9.60 -2.11
CA LYS A 12 -44.61 10.62 -1.44
C LYS A 12 -43.27 10.03 -1.00
N ILE A 13 -43.30 8.80 -0.46
CA ILE A 13 -42.10 8.06 -0.04
C ILE A 13 -41.20 7.77 -1.25
N THR A 14 -41.76 7.29 -2.36
CA THR A 14 -40.98 7.00 -3.57
C THR A 14 -40.33 8.25 -4.16
N ARG A 15 -41.05 9.38 -4.19
CA ARG A 15 -40.48 10.67 -4.63
C ARG A 15 -39.40 11.18 -3.68
N PHE A 16 -39.55 10.98 -2.38
CA PHE A 16 -38.54 11.34 -1.39
C PHE A 16 -37.28 10.49 -1.53
N ALA A 17 -37.44 9.17 -1.62
CA ALA A 17 -36.35 8.22 -1.87
C ALA A 17 -35.62 8.52 -3.19
N SER A 18 -36.36 8.82 -4.26
CA SER A 18 -35.79 9.23 -5.56
C SER A 18 -34.94 10.51 -5.45
N ARG A 19 -35.38 11.51 -4.67
CA ARG A 19 -34.58 12.72 -4.43
C ARG A 19 -33.30 12.43 -3.67
N ILE A 20 -33.35 11.58 -2.65
CA ILE A 20 -32.16 11.15 -1.90
C ILE A 20 -31.18 10.44 -2.85
N LEU A 21 -31.66 9.50 -3.67
CA LEU A 21 -30.83 8.78 -4.63
C LEU A 21 -30.17 9.72 -5.65
N MET A 22 -30.90 10.74 -6.15
CA MET A 22 -30.31 11.75 -7.03
C MET A 22 -29.22 12.56 -6.34
N ILE A 23 -29.43 12.98 -5.08
CA ILE A 23 -28.41 13.73 -4.31
C ILE A 23 -27.18 12.86 -4.07
N CYS A 24 -27.34 11.62 -3.61
CA CYS A 24 -26.23 10.68 -3.43
C CYS A 24 -25.48 10.45 -4.75
N GLY A 25 -26.20 10.28 -5.87
CA GLY A 25 -25.61 10.15 -7.19
C GLY A 25 -24.77 11.36 -7.60
N LEU A 26 -25.27 12.58 -7.36
CA LEU A 26 -24.52 13.82 -7.64
C LEU A 26 -23.27 13.95 -6.77
N LEU A 27 -23.35 13.60 -5.48
CA LEU A 27 -22.20 13.62 -4.57
C LEU A 27 -21.13 12.61 -5.00
N ILE A 28 -21.54 11.41 -5.43
CA ILE A 28 -20.62 10.39 -5.96
C ILE A 28 -19.97 10.89 -7.25
N LEU A 29 -20.73 11.46 -8.19
CA LEU A 29 -20.19 12.01 -9.43
C LEU A 29 -19.19 13.14 -9.16
N LEU A 30 -19.49 14.02 -8.22
CA LEU A 30 -18.58 15.09 -7.81
C LEU A 30 -17.30 14.52 -7.18
N TRP A 31 -17.42 13.55 -6.27
CA TRP A 31 -16.27 12.90 -5.64
C TRP A 31 -15.38 12.21 -6.68
N VAL A 32 -15.98 11.44 -7.61
CA VAL A 32 -15.24 10.82 -8.73
C VAL A 32 -14.55 11.87 -9.59
N GLY A 33 -15.23 12.96 -9.95
CA GLY A 33 -14.67 14.04 -10.75
C GLY A 33 -13.48 14.74 -10.08
N VAL A 34 -13.61 15.05 -8.78
CA VAL A 34 -12.52 15.64 -7.98
C VAL A 34 -11.35 14.67 -7.85
N ASN A 35 -11.63 13.40 -7.56
CA ASN A 35 -10.60 12.40 -7.37
C ASN A 35 -9.85 12.12 -8.69
N TRP A 36 -10.57 12.03 -9.80
CA TRP A 36 -9.98 11.95 -11.14
C TRP A 36 -9.03 13.12 -11.41
N PHE A 37 -9.47 14.36 -11.14
CA PHE A 37 -8.63 15.54 -11.32
C PHE A 37 -7.39 15.53 -10.42
N ARG A 38 -7.52 15.08 -9.16
CA ARG A 38 -6.38 14.88 -8.24
C ARG A 38 -5.37 13.88 -8.80
N LEU A 39 -5.86 12.74 -9.30
CA LEU A 39 -5.00 11.69 -9.87
C LEU A 39 -4.27 12.17 -11.12
N GLN A 40 -4.91 12.92 -12.00
CA GLN A 40 -4.26 13.46 -13.20
C GLN A 40 -3.14 14.45 -12.85
N GLN A 41 -3.35 15.30 -11.83
CA GLN A 41 -2.29 16.18 -11.33
C GLN A 41 -1.17 15.41 -10.63
N ALA A 42 -1.52 14.38 -9.86
CA ALA A 42 -0.55 13.53 -9.18
C ALA A 42 0.31 12.75 -10.18
N ALA A 43 -0.25 12.28 -11.29
CA ALA A 43 0.44 11.46 -12.29
C ALA A 43 1.69 12.15 -12.88
N THR A 44 1.61 13.47 -13.10
CA THR A 44 2.71 14.28 -13.66
C THR A 44 3.67 14.82 -12.61
N GLY A 45 3.38 14.60 -11.32
CA GLY A 45 4.22 15.02 -10.21
C GLY A 45 5.48 14.16 -10.04
N SER A 46 6.38 14.65 -9.17
CA SER A 46 7.49 13.88 -8.63
C SER A 46 7.00 12.75 -7.73
N ILE A 47 7.84 11.75 -7.49
CA ILE A 47 7.59 10.71 -6.48
C ILE A 47 7.69 11.37 -5.10
N ASP A 48 6.62 11.29 -4.31
CA ASP A 48 6.57 11.84 -2.95
C ASP A 48 6.94 10.78 -1.89
N ALA A 49 6.77 9.49 -2.21
CA ALA A 49 7.15 8.38 -1.34
C ALA A 49 7.40 7.08 -2.12
N PHE A 50 8.17 6.18 -1.52
CA PHE A 50 8.26 4.79 -1.93
C PHE A 50 7.43 3.91 -0.98
N LEU A 51 6.59 3.04 -1.53
CA LEU A 51 5.87 2.02 -0.77
C LEU A 51 6.41 0.65 -1.16
N VAL A 52 7.02 -0.05 -0.21
CA VAL A 52 7.62 -1.37 -0.41
C VAL A 52 6.69 -2.41 0.22
N LEU A 53 6.15 -3.30 -0.61
CA LEU A 53 5.36 -4.41 -0.09
C LEU A 53 6.26 -5.52 0.43
N GLY A 54 5.87 -6.15 1.55
CA GLY A 54 6.56 -7.33 2.09
C GLY A 54 6.43 -8.59 1.23
N GLY A 55 7.29 -9.57 1.51
CA GLY A 55 7.25 -10.93 0.93
C GLY A 55 8.56 -11.42 0.27
N GLY A 56 9.62 -10.61 0.24
CA GLY A 56 10.94 -11.10 -0.17
C GLY A 56 12.04 -10.05 -0.20
N ILE A 57 13.21 -10.44 0.34
CA ILE A 57 14.38 -9.59 0.67
C ILE A 57 14.87 -8.69 -0.49
N GLN A 58 14.61 -9.07 -1.73
CA GLN A 58 15.04 -8.32 -2.92
C GLN A 58 14.40 -6.94 -3.00
N ARG A 59 13.16 -6.81 -2.51
CA ARG A 59 12.47 -5.52 -2.47
C ARG A 59 13.08 -4.60 -1.43
N GLU A 60 13.50 -5.12 -0.28
CA GLU A 60 14.21 -4.33 0.73
C GLU A 60 15.65 -3.99 0.31
N ILE A 61 16.33 -4.86 -0.43
CA ILE A 61 17.63 -4.55 -1.05
C ILE A 61 17.49 -3.39 -2.04
N TYR A 62 16.48 -3.44 -2.91
CA TYR A 62 16.19 -2.35 -3.84
C TYR A 62 15.80 -1.07 -3.10
N ALA A 63 14.99 -1.16 -2.04
CA ALA A 63 14.64 -0.03 -1.20
C ALA A 63 15.88 0.67 -0.60
N ALA A 64 16.87 -0.10 -0.15
CA ALA A 64 18.14 0.45 0.32
C ALA A 64 18.92 1.18 -0.79
N GLN A 65 18.91 0.67 -2.02
CA GLN A 65 19.53 1.35 -3.16
C GLN A 65 18.83 2.67 -3.47
N VAL A 66 17.50 2.67 -3.47
CA VAL A 66 16.67 3.86 -3.70
C VAL A 66 16.89 4.90 -2.61
N ALA A 67 16.94 4.50 -1.34
CA ALA A 67 17.19 5.38 -0.22
C ALA A 67 18.54 6.10 -0.32
N LYS A 68 19.57 5.38 -0.79
CA LYS A 68 20.88 5.97 -1.05
C LYS A 68 20.83 7.04 -2.14
N ALA A 69 20.07 6.80 -3.21
CA ALA A 69 19.91 7.74 -4.31
C ALA A 69 18.98 8.91 -3.97
N ASN A 70 18.02 8.71 -3.06
CA ASN A 70 16.96 9.67 -2.73
C ASN A 70 16.80 9.80 -1.19
N PRO A 71 17.80 10.34 -0.47
CA PRO A 71 17.83 10.31 0.99
C PRO A 71 16.72 11.13 1.67
N THR A 72 16.04 12.01 0.94
CA THR A 72 14.98 12.89 1.45
C THR A 72 13.57 12.38 1.16
N ILE A 73 13.41 11.35 0.32
CA ILE A 73 12.08 10.83 -0.04
C ILE A 73 11.71 9.70 0.94
N PRO A 74 10.57 9.79 1.64
CA PRO A 74 10.17 8.77 2.59
C PRO A 74 9.91 7.41 1.95
N ILE A 75 10.32 6.37 2.66
CA ILE A 75 10.11 4.97 2.30
C ILE A 75 9.28 4.32 3.40
N LEU A 76 8.11 3.80 3.04
CA LEU A 76 7.29 2.97 3.91
C LEU A 76 7.44 1.51 3.49
N ILE A 77 7.95 0.66 4.39
CA ILE A 77 8.04 -0.78 4.19
C ILE A 77 6.90 -1.44 4.97
N SER A 78 5.93 -1.98 4.25
CA SER A 78 4.74 -2.61 4.84
C SER A 78 4.98 -4.11 5.04
N GLN A 79 4.84 -4.54 6.30
CA GLN A 79 5.25 -5.81 6.90
C GLN A 79 6.76 -6.08 6.78
N GLY A 80 7.23 -6.24 5.54
CA GLY A 80 8.62 -6.52 5.20
C GLY A 80 9.16 -7.84 5.80
N SER A 81 10.46 -8.04 5.64
CA SER A 81 11.24 -9.04 6.36
C SER A 81 11.38 -8.64 7.83
N ALA A 82 11.93 -9.54 8.65
CA ALA A 82 12.27 -9.21 10.03
C ALA A 82 13.16 -7.96 10.11
N ASP A 83 12.91 -7.10 11.09
CA ASP A 83 13.49 -5.77 11.21
C ASP A 83 15.04 -5.76 11.15
N PRO A 84 15.76 -6.68 11.83
CA PRO A 84 17.22 -6.74 11.74
C PRO A 84 17.72 -7.03 10.32
N CYS A 85 16.94 -7.76 9.51
CA CYS A 85 17.27 -8.02 8.12
C CYS A 85 17.13 -6.77 7.26
N ILE A 86 16.03 -6.03 7.43
CA ILE A 86 15.80 -4.77 6.73
C ILE A 86 16.93 -3.80 7.08
N TRP A 87 17.19 -3.60 8.37
CA TRP A 87 18.24 -2.73 8.87
C TRP A 87 19.61 -3.09 8.26
N MET A 88 19.95 -4.38 8.25
CA MET A 88 21.20 -4.87 7.66
C MET A 88 21.32 -4.54 6.17
N MET A 89 20.23 -4.59 5.39
CA MET A 89 20.28 -4.24 3.96
C MET A 89 20.64 -2.77 3.74
N PHE A 90 20.06 -1.87 4.54
CA PHE A 90 20.37 -0.44 4.47
C PHE A 90 21.81 -0.16 4.92
N GLN A 91 22.26 -0.82 5.99
CA GLN A 91 23.62 -0.70 6.49
C GLN A 91 24.66 -1.16 5.45
N LEU A 92 24.46 -2.35 4.86
CA LEU A 92 25.37 -2.90 3.84
C LEU A 92 25.48 -2.01 2.60
N ARG A 93 24.42 -1.26 2.27
CA ARG A 93 24.40 -0.34 1.12
C ARG A 93 24.89 1.06 1.46
N GLN A 94 25.15 1.35 2.74
CA GLN A 94 25.48 2.69 3.23
C GLN A 94 24.36 3.68 2.83
N ALA A 95 23.11 3.28 3.03
CA ALA A 95 21.93 4.08 2.77
C ALA A 95 21.45 4.73 4.06
N SER A 96 20.95 5.98 3.98
CA SER A 96 20.30 6.61 5.14
C SER A 96 19.03 5.84 5.52
N MET A 97 18.80 5.71 6.82
CA MET A 97 17.59 5.11 7.40
C MET A 97 16.61 6.17 7.93
N ASP A 98 16.97 7.45 7.86
CA ASP A 98 16.24 8.55 8.53
C ASP A 98 14.83 8.75 7.99
N GLN A 99 14.64 8.41 6.71
CA GLN A 99 13.36 8.52 6.01
C GLN A 99 12.68 7.16 5.82
N VAL A 100 13.11 6.13 6.55
CA VAL A 100 12.62 4.76 6.37
C VAL A 100 11.76 4.35 7.55
N TRP A 101 10.54 3.94 7.26
CA TRP A 101 9.53 3.56 8.24
C TRP A 101 9.04 2.14 7.97
N LEU A 102 8.80 1.39 9.04
CA LEU A 102 8.29 0.04 8.99
C LEU A 102 6.88 0.02 9.55
N GLU A 103 5.92 -0.47 8.77
CA GLU A 103 4.54 -0.73 9.18
C GLU A 103 4.39 -2.24 9.43
N LYS A 104 3.84 -2.65 10.59
CA LYS A 104 3.89 -4.06 11.06
C LYS A 104 2.52 -4.73 11.27
N CYS A 105 1.44 -4.02 10.98
CA CYS A 105 0.09 -4.52 11.18
C CYS A 105 -0.37 -5.41 10.01
N ALA A 106 0.20 -5.23 8.82
CA ALA A 106 -0.26 -5.92 7.63
C ALA A 106 -0.05 -7.45 7.64
N ARG A 107 -1.11 -8.22 7.34
CA ARG A 107 -1.09 -9.70 7.24
C ARG A 107 -1.48 -10.22 5.87
N SER A 108 -1.85 -9.34 4.94
CA SER A 108 -2.25 -9.67 3.59
C SER A 108 -1.92 -8.54 2.61
N THR A 109 -1.99 -8.81 1.31
CA THR A 109 -1.80 -7.78 0.27
C THR A 109 -2.76 -6.60 0.45
N PHE A 110 -3.98 -6.86 0.91
CA PHE A 110 -4.94 -5.81 1.22
C PHE A 110 -4.49 -4.97 2.41
N ASP A 111 -4.07 -5.64 3.48
CA ASP A 111 -3.67 -4.96 4.72
C ASP A 111 -2.47 -4.04 4.49
N ASN A 112 -1.56 -4.43 3.57
CA ASN A 112 -0.44 -3.59 3.20
C ASN A 112 -0.89 -2.18 2.76
N PHE A 113 -1.95 -2.09 1.95
CA PHE A 113 -2.49 -0.80 1.51
C PHE A 113 -3.37 -0.17 2.58
N PHE A 114 -4.20 -0.97 3.22
CA PHE A 114 -5.12 -0.54 4.28
C PHE A 114 -4.39 0.24 5.39
N PHE A 115 -3.29 -0.31 5.91
CA PHE A 115 -2.50 0.32 6.97
C PHE A 115 -1.50 1.37 6.45
N SER A 116 -1.16 1.34 5.16
CA SER A 116 -0.30 2.38 4.56
C SER A 116 -1.04 3.68 4.28
N ILE A 117 -2.34 3.65 3.95
CA ILE A 117 -3.13 4.84 3.58
C ILE A 117 -3.01 5.97 4.62
N PRO A 118 -3.27 5.75 5.92
CA PRO A 118 -3.21 6.83 6.91
C PRO A 118 -1.84 7.51 6.96
N THR A 119 -0.77 6.73 6.84
CA THR A 119 0.61 7.23 6.86
C THR A 119 0.93 8.05 5.62
N LEU A 120 0.59 7.55 4.43
CA LEU A 120 0.78 8.27 3.18
C LEU A 120 -0.02 9.58 3.14
N GLN A 121 -1.24 9.59 3.69
CA GLN A 121 -2.04 10.81 3.82
C GLN A 121 -1.44 11.82 4.79
N ARG A 122 -0.94 11.37 5.95
CA ARG A 122 -0.23 12.24 6.91
C ARG A 122 1.02 12.88 6.31
N TRP A 123 1.73 12.13 5.47
CA TRP A 123 2.87 12.63 4.70
C TRP A 123 2.49 13.48 3.48
N GLN A 124 1.18 13.67 3.24
CA GLN A 124 0.65 14.42 2.08
C GLN A 124 1.14 13.87 0.73
N VAL A 125 1.38 12.56 0.66
CA VAL A 125 1.80 11.88 -0.56
C VAL A 125 0.70 11.98 -1.60
N ARG A 126 1.06 12.42 -2.81
CA ARG A 126 0.16 12.43 -3.98
C ARG A 126 0.61 11.43 -5.02
N LYS A 127 1.90 11.10 -5.09
CA LYS A 127 2.42 10.07 -6.00
C LYS A 127 3.36 9.12 -5.27
N VAL A 128 3.04 7.84 -5.31
CA VAL A 128 3.86 6.78 -4.72
C VAL A 128 4.50 5.92 -5.81
N LYS A 129 5.77 5.59 -5.63
CA LYS A 129 6.40 4.49 -6.37
C LYS A 129 6.20 3.19 -5.59
N LEU A 130 5.40 2.29 -6.14
CA LEU A 130 5.03 1.01 -5.51
C LEU A 130 6.05 -0.06 -5.89
N ILE A 131 6.89 -0.46 -4.94
CA ILE A 131 7.87 -1.53 -5.09
C ILE A 131 7.22 -2.85 -4.71
N THR A 132 7.00 -3.70 -5.71
CA THR A 132 6.43 -5.05 -5.57
C THR A 132 7.17 -6.04 -6.48
N SER A 133 6.82 -7.32 -6.45
CA SER A 133 7.46 -8.35 -7.27
C SER A 133 6.55 -8.91 -8.37
N VAL A 134 7.16 -9.55 -9.37
CA VAL A 134 6.46 -10.18 -10.50
C VAL A 134 5.43 -11.21 -10.00
N SER A 135 5.79 -12.01 -8.99
CA SER A 135 4.91 -13.04 -8.41
C SER A 135 3.64 -12.54 -7.74
N HIS A 136 3.53 -11.24 -7.48
CA HIS A 136 2.36 -10.61 -6.87
C HIS A 136 1.62 -9.66 -7.83
N THR A 137 2.01 -9.67 -9.10
CA THR A 137 1.34 -8.94 -10.18
C THR A 137 0.47 -9.91 -10.99
N PRO A 138 -0.74 -9.50 -11.40
CA PRO A 138 -1.24 -8.12 -11.43
C PRO A 138 -1.96 -7.64 -10.16
N ARG A 139 -2.40 -8.54 -9.27
CA ARG A 139 -3.30 -8.21 -8.15
C ARG A 139 -2.84 -7.04 -7.28
N ALA A 140 -1.58 -7.03 -6.83
CA ALA A 140 -1.10 -5.98 -5.93
C ALA A 140 -1.18 -4.58 -6.56
N VAL A 141 -0.88 -4.46 -7.85
CA VAL A 141 -0.93 -3.17 -8.57
C VAL A 141 -2.36 -2.68 -8.70
N TRP A 142 -3.29 -3.55 -9.08
CA TRP A 142 -4.70 -3.17 -9.19
C TRP A 142 -5.30 -2.77 -7.84
N MET A 143 -5.00 -3.52 -6.78
CA MET A 143 -5.42 -3.16 -5.43
C MET A 143 -4.85 -1.80 -5.01
N ALA A 144 -3.57 -1.53 -5.27
CA ALA A 144 -2.96 -0.24 -4.99
C ALA A 144 -3.67 0.89 -5.74
N GLN A 145 -3.92 0.72 -7.04
CA GLN A 145 -4.60 1.72 -7.87
C GLN A 145 -6.03 2.00 -7.38
N ILE A 146 -6.76 0.98 -6.94
CA ILE A 146 -8.10 1.15 -6.37
C ILE A 146 -8.02 1.85 -5.01
N LEU A 147 -7.22 1.30 -4.09
CA LEU A 147 -7.18 1.73 -2.70
C LEU A 147 -6.51 3.09 -2.55
N LEU A 148 -5.27 3.24 -2.99
CA LEU A 148 -4.54 4.51 -2.92
C LEU A 148 -5.15 5.54 -3.87
N GLY A 149 -5.59 5.09 -5.06
CA GLY A 149 -6.21 5.98 -6.03
C GLY A 149 -7.53 6.57 -5.55
N SER A 150 -8.33 5.85 -4.75
CA SER A 150 -9.52 6.41 -4.11
C SER A 150 -9.25 7.55 -3.14
N HIS A 151 -8.00 7.68 -2.68
CA HIS A 151 -7.52 8.77 -1.81
C HIS A 151 -6.74 9.85 -2.59
N GLY A 152 -6.78 9.82 -3.92
CA GLY A 152 -6.10 10.78 -4.79
C GLY A 152 -4.59 10.56 -4.90
N ILE A 153 -4.11 9.37 -4.54
CA ILE A 153 -2.69 9.01 -4.62
C ILE A 153 -2.45 8.23 -5.91
N TRP A 154 -1.63 8.78 -6.80
CA TRP A 154 -1.18 8.10 -8.01
C TRP A 154 -0.18 6.99 -7.68
N VAL A 155 -0.33 5.85 -8.36
CA VAL A 155 0.53 4.67 -8.17
C VAL A 155 1.37 4.46 -9.42
N GLU A 156 2.69 4.59 -9.26
CA GLU A 156 3.68 4.23 -10.28
C GLU A 156 4.32 2.88 -9.89
N PRO A 157 3.99 1.76 -10.54
CA PRO A 157 4.52 0.45 -10.17
C PRO A 157 5.99 0.30 -10.58
N GLU A 158 6.78 -0.26 -9.67
CA GLU A 158 8.16 -0.68 -9.88
C GLU A 158 8.24 -2.18 -9.56
N ILE A 159 8.46 -3.00 -10.60
CA ILE A 159 8.38 -4.47 -10.48
C ILE A 159 9.78 -5.06 -10.37
N ILE A 160 10.08 -5.61 -9.20
CA ILE A 160 11.37 -6.25 -8.89
C ILE A 160 11.30 -7.74 -9.26
N PRO A 161 12.29 -8.28 -9.99
CA PRO A 161 12.36 -9.71 -10.28
C PRO A 161 12.47 -10.55 -8.99
N ASP A 162 11.76 -11.67 -8.96
CA ASP A 162 11.93 -12.66 -7.90
C ASP A 162 13.13 -13.56 -8.25
N LEU A 163 14.09 -13.71 -7.33
CA LEU A 163 15.20 -14.67 -7.51
C LEU A 163 14.76 -16.14 -7.43
N THR A 164 13.63 -16.38 -6.76
CA THR A 164 13.03 -17.70 -6.63
C THR A 164 11.57 -17.62 -7.07
N PRO A 165 11.07 -18.56 -7.90
CA PRO A 165 9.65 -18.64 -8.22
C PRO A 165 8.81 -18.64 -6.93
N PRO A 166 7.65 -17.96 -6.91
CA PRO A 166 6.83 -17.92 -5.72
C PRO A 166 6.39 -19.32 -5.32
N GLY A 167 6.37 -19.59 -4.02
CA GLY A 167 5.94 -20.89 -3.49
C GLY A 167 4.49 -21.25 -3.86
N ASN A 168 3.67 -20.26 -4.22
CA ASN A 168 2.30 -20.43 -4.68
C ASN A 168 2.04 -19.54 -5.90
N LYS A 169 1.27 -20.04 -6.87
CA LYS A 169 0.77 -19.23 -7.99
C LYS A 169 -0.37 -18.33 -7.51
N GLU A 170 -0.56 -17.22 -8.21
CA GLU A 170 -1.73 -16.37 -8.01
C GLU A 170 -2.99 -17.11 -8.47
N GLU A 171 -4.03 -17.10 -7.62
CA GLU A 171 -5.30 -17.78 -7.88
C GLU A 171 -6.35 -16.75 -8.29
N ASP A 172 -6.92 -16.87 -9.48
CA ASP A 172 -7.83 -15.87 -10.05
C ASP A 172 -9.01 -15.53 -9.14
N TRP A 173 -9.57 -16.53 -8.46
CA TRP A 173 -10.71 -16.32 -7.55
C TRP A 173 -10.32 -15.50 -6.32
N LYS A 174 -9.10 -15.68 -5.79
CA LYS A 174 -8.58 -14.87 -4.68
C LYS A 174 -8.39 -13.43 -5.14
N THR A 175 -7.87 -13.25 -6.35
CA THR A 175 -7.72 -11.93 -6.97
C THR A 175 -9.06 -11.24 -7.13
N ALA A 176 -10.09 -11.93 -7.63
CA ALA A 176 -11.43 -11.35 -7.77
C ALA A 176 -12.01 -10.89 -6.41
N ILE A 177 -11.89 -11.72 -5.36
CA ILE A 177 -12.35 -11.35 -4.01
C ILE A 177 -11.56 -10.17 -3.46
N ASP A 178 -10.24 -10.14 -3.63
CA ASP A 178 -9.39 -9.05 -3.18
C ASP A 178 -9.72 -7.73 -3.87
N LEU A 179 -10.02 -7.76 -5.18
CA LEU A 179 -10.47 -6.58 -5.92
C LEU A 179 -11.86 -6.12 -5.49
N ALA A 180 -12.81 -7.04 -5.30
CA ALA A 180 -14.15 -6.69 -4.81
C ALA A 180 -14.08 -6.05 -3.41
N ARG A 181 -13.27 -6.64 -2.51
CA ARG A 181 -12.97 -6.08 -1.19
C ARG A 181 -12.33 -4.70 -1.30
N SER A 182 -11.39 -4.51 -2.23
CA SER A 182 -10.73 -3.22 -2.47
C SER A 182 -11.69 -2.14 -2.96
N LEU A 183 -12.62 -2.47 -3.87
CA LEU A 183 -13.64 -1.54 -4.34
C LEU A 183 -14.62 -1.14 -3.23
N GLY A 184 -15.06 -2.10 -2.41
CA GLY A 184 -15.89 -1.80 -1.24
C GLY A 184 -15.16 -0.90 -0.24
N TRP A 185 -13.89 -1.19 0.03
CA TRP A 185 -13.09 -0.39 0.95
C TRP A 185 -12.74 1.00 0.41
N ALA A 186 -12.54 1.17 -0.89
CA ALA A 186 -12.30 2.48 -1.51
C ALA A 186 -13.40 3.50 -1.16
N VAL A 187 -14.64 3.05 -1.03
CA VAL A 187 -15.77 3.89 -0.60
C VAL A 187 -15.81 4.07 0.91
N LEU A 188 -15.71 2.98 1.68
CA LEU A 188 -15.79 3.04 3.14
C LEU A 188 -14.63 3.83 3.76
N SER A 189 -13.44 3.75 3.16
CA SER A 189 -12.23 4.39 3.66
C SER A 189 -12.25 5.91 3.60
N GLN A 190 -13.17 6.49 2.83
CA GLN A 190 -13.41 7.94 2.83
C GLN A 190 -13.99 8.44 4.17
N PHE A 191 -14.54 7.53 4.97
CA PHE A 191 -15.18 7.85 6.26
C PHE A 191 -14.46 7.23 7.46
N SER A 192 -13.65 6.19 7.25
CA SER A 192 -12.93 5.49 8.31
C SER A 192 -11.62 4.91 7.78
N SER A 193 -10.50 5.21 8.43
CA SER A 193 -9.20 4.66 8.05
C SER A 193 -8.47 4.24 9.33
N PRO A 194 -8.53 2.94 9.70
CA PRO A 194 -7.86 2.45 10.91
C PRO A 194 -6.35 2.67 10.82
N GLU A 195 -5.77 3.14 11.92
CA GLU A 195 -4.33 3.33 12.02
C GLU A 195 -3.62 2.01 12.33
N CYS A 196 -2.34 1.95 11.97
CA CYS A 196 -1.44 0.92 12.48
C CYS A 196 -0.69 1.48 13.68
N ASP A 197 -0.86 0.85 14.83
CA ASP A 197 -0.19 1.23 16.08
C ASP A 197 1.29 0.84 16.11
N GLU A 198 1.74 0.04 15.14
CA GLU A 198 3.10 -0.48 15.01
C GLU A 198 3.81 0.11 13.77
N ILE A 199 3.97 1.44 13.76
CA ILE A 199 4.80 2.15 12.79
C ILE A 199 6.08 2.63 13.47
N ILE A 200 7.21 2.05 13.09
CA ILE A 200 8.52 2.34 13.71
C ILE A 200 9.50 2.87 12.66
N PRO A 201 10.30 3.91 12.97
CA PRO A 201 11.39 4.32 12.09
C PRO A 201 12.50 3.26 12.13
N LEU A 202 13.13 3.00 10.98
CA LEU A 202 14.18 1.99 10.87
C LEU A 202 15.39 2.29 11.76
N THR A 203 15.63 3.57 12.08
CA THR A 203 16.68 4.02 13.00
C THR A 203 16.49 3.52 14.44
N GLN A 204 15.27 3.14 14.84
CA GLN A 204 14.98 2.58 16.17
C GLN A 204 15.18 1.06 16.24
N VAL A 205 15.50 0.40 15.13
CA VAL A 205 15.81 -1.04 15.13
C VAL A 205 17.20 -1.26 15.72
N ASN A 206 17.26 -1.83 16.92
CA ASN A 206 18.52 -2.15 17.60
C ASN A 206 19.04 -3.51 17.11
N PHE A 207 20.08 -3.54 16.26
CA PHE A 207 20.65 -4.79 15.73
C PHE A 207 21.47 -5.63 16.73
N PRO A 208 22.36 -5.06 17.58
CA PRO A 208 23.09 -5.79 18.62
C PRO A 208 22.25 -6.79 19.43
N ASP A 209 21.07 -6.38 19.91
CA ASP A 209 20.18 -7.23 20.72
C ASP A 209 19.84 -8.55 19.99
N TRP A 210 19.67 -8.52 18.67
CA TRP A 210 19.30 -9.71 17.90
C TRP A 210 20.49 -10.63 17.60
N GLN A 211 21.71 -10.09 17.57
CA GLN A 211 22.91 -10.93 17.44
C GLN A 211 23.08 -11.81 18.69
N GLU A 212 22.80 -11.27 19.87
CA GLU A 212 22.82 -12.01 21.13
C GLU A 212 21.73 -13.10 21.17
N MET A 213 20.59 -12.86 20.54
CA MET A 213 19.50 -13.85 20.38
C MET A 213 19.75 -14.90 19.29
N GLY A 214 20.92 -14.86 18.62
CA GLY A 214 21.27 -15.82 17.57
C GLY A 214 20.45 -15.67 16.28
N PHE A 215 19.84 -14.51 16.05
CA PHE A 215 18.97 -14.26 14.91
C PHE A 215 19.71 -14.42 13.57
N ARG A 216 19.10 -15.15 12.64
CA ARG A 216 19.59 -15.32 11.26
C ARG A 216 18.49 -14.92 10.30
N CYS A 217 18.81 -13.98 9.41
CA CYS A 217 17.94 -13.70 8.27
C CYS A 217 17.71 -14.98 7.46
N GLU A 218 16.45 -15.30 7.16
CA GLU A 218 15.97 -16.56 6.57
C GLU A 218 16.62 -16.96 5.23
N ARG A 219 17.49 -16.12 4.65
CA ARG A 219 18.30 -16.47 3.47
C ARG A 219 19.74 -16.00 3.64
N ARG A 220 20.61 -16.89 4.12
CA ARG A 220 22.06 -16.67 4.09
C ARG A 220 22.82 -17.96 3.77
N SER A 221 23.06 -18.20 2.48
CA SER A 221 24.27 -18.91 2.03
C SER A 221 24.68 -18.56 0.60
N SER A 222 23.76 -18.45 -0.36
CA SER A 222 24.08 -18.10 -1.76
C SER A 222 24.06 -16.60 -2.07
N GLU A 223 23.05 -15.86 -1.60
CA GLU A 223 22.82 -14.46 -2.00
C GLU A 223 23.83 -13.46 -1.42
N ILE A 224 24.38 -13.66 -0.22
CA ILE A 224 25.43 -12.76 0.32
C ILE A 224 26.73 -12.86 -0.47
N THR A 225 27.03 -14.04 -1.00
CA THR A 225 28.20 -14.25 -1.87
C THR A 225 28.03 -13.52 -3.20
N GLU A 226 26.80 -13.38 -3.67
CA GLU A 226 26.45 -12.65 -4.90
C GLU A 226 26.32 -11.14 -4.69
N ILE A 227 25.81 -10.70 -3.53
CA ILE A 227 25.79 -9.29 -3.10
C ILE A 227 27.22 -8.73 -2.99
N LYS A 228 28.19 -9.54 -2.57
CA LYS A 228 29.62 -9.16 -2.59
C LYS A 228 30.23 -9.05 -3.99
N LYS A 229 29.61 -9.63 -5.02
CA LYS A 229 30.04 -9.48 -6.43
C LYS A 229 29.44 -8.26 -7.13
N LEU A 230 28.44 -7.62 -6.52
CA LEU A 230 27.74 -6.44 -7.03
C LEU A 230 28.14 -5.14 -6.29
N LEU A 231 29.17 -5.22 -5.46
CA LEU A 231 29.92 -4.10 -4.86
C LEU A 231 31.29 -4.07 -5.51
#